data_AF-A0A2N1WCK3-F1
#
_entry.id   AF-A0A2N1WCK3-F1
#
_cell.length_a   1.000
_cell.length_b   1.000
_cell.length_c   1.000
_cell.angle_alpha   90.00
_cell.angle_beta   90.00
_cell.angle_gamma   90.00
#
_symmetry.space_group_name_H-M   'P 1'
#
loop_
_entity.id
_entity.type
_entity.pdbx_description
1 polymer ?
#
loop_
_entity_poly.entity_id
_entity_poly.type
_entity_poly.pdbx_seq_one_letter_code
_entity_poly.pdbx_strand_id
1 'polypeptide(L)'
;VEEVAYVPESELLAVEEFDENIVAELRQRARDALLTQMIVSEEKLEENRPAEDLLALKGMTESIAFRLAEQGIQTRDDLAECAVDELEEVKELDPETAASLIMEARAHWFAEEG
;
A
#
# COMPACT_ATOMS: atom_id res chain seq x y z
N VAL A 1 -15.98 -14.79 0.72
CA VAL A 1 -15.36 -15.10 2.03
C VAL A 1 -15.93 -14.20 3.11
N GLU A 2 -15.95 -12.88 2.91
CA GLU A 2 -16.62 -11.94 3.82
C GLU A 2 -18.06 -12.33 4.14
N GLU A 3 -18.87 -12.61 3.12
CA GLU A 3 -20.29 -12.97 3.30
C GLU A 3 -20.47 -14.19 4.22
N VAL A 4 -19.62 -15.22 4.11
CA VAL A 4 -19.70 -16.43 4.96
C VAL A 4 -19.30 -16.15 6.41
N ALA A 5 -18.41 -15.19 6.66
CA ALA A 5 -18.01 -14.81 8.02
C ALA A 5 -19.10 -14.03 8.76
N TYR A 6 -19.92 -13.26 8.04
CA TYR A 6 -20.92 -12.34 8.61
C TYR A 6 -22.37 -12.82 8.52
N VAL A 7 -22.69 -13.83 7.70
CA VAL A 7 -24.04 -14.42 7.63
C VAL A 7 -24.39 -15.20 8.92
N PRO A 8 -25.62 -15.11 9.45
CA PRO A 8 -26.06 -15.88 10.61
C PRO A 8 -25.94 -17.40 10.41
N GLU A 9 -25.58 -18.15 11.46
CA GLU A 9 -25.45 -19.62 11.37
C GLU A 9 -26.76 -20.28 10.92
N SER A 10 -27.90 -19.76 11.36
CA SER A 10 -29.23 -20.24 10.97
C SER A 10 -29.51 -20.14 9.47
N GLU A 11 -28.89 -19.19 8.77
CA GLU A 11 -29.04 -19.06 7.32
C GLU A 11 -28.14 -20.04 6.57
N LEU A 12 -26.94 -20.31 7.09
CA LEU A 12 -26.05 -21.32 6.53
C LEU A 12 -26.59 -22.75 6.77
N LEU A 13 -27.23 -22.98 7.92
CA LEU A 13 -27.90 -24.23 8.26
C LEU A 13 -29.23 -24.46 7.51
N ALA A 14 -29.74 -23.45 6.80
CA ALA A 14 -30.90 -23.62 5.92
C ALA A 14 -30.54 -24.37 4.62
N VAL A 15 -29.25 -24.57 4.34
CA VAL A 15 -28.76 -25.38 3.22
C VAL A 15 -28.85 -26.86 3.60
N GLU A 16 -29.59 -27.63 2.81
CA GLU A 16 -29.95 -29.04 3.11
C GLU A 16 -28.73 -29.97 3.26
N GLU A 17 -27.60 -29.61 2.65
CA GLU A 17 -26.33 -30.36 2.70
C GLU A 17 -25.39 -29.91 3.84
N PHE A 18 -25.72 -28.85 4.59
CA PHE A 18 -24.85 -28.28 5.62
C PHE A 18 -25.34 -28.67 7.01
N ASP A 19 -24.44 -29.26 7.79
CA ASP A 19 -24.64 -29.51 9.22
C ASP A 19 -23.87 -28.49 10.08
N GLU A 20 -24.12 -28.52 11.38
CA GLU A 20 -23.48 -27.62 12.35
C GLU A 20 -21.94 -27.66 12.30
N ASN A 21 -21.35 -28.83 12.04
CA ASN A 21 -19.90 -28.97 11.95
C ASN A 21 -19.36 -28.32 10.67
N ILE A 22 -20.03 -28.55 9.54
CA ILE A 22 -19.68 -27.94 8.24
C ILE A 22 -19.79 -26.42 8.33
N VAL A 23 -20.88 -25.90 8.90
CA VAL A 23 -21.09 -24.45 9.08
C VAL A 23 -20.01 -23.86 9.99
N ALA A 24 -19.72 -24.50 11.12
CA ALA A 24 -18.67 -24.04 12.04
C ALA A 24 -17.29 -23.98 11.35
N GLU A 25 -16.95 -25.02 10.57
CA GLU A 25 -15.69 -25.08 9.83
C GLU A 25 -15.61 -24.03 8.71
N LEU A 26 -16.68 -23.86 7.93
CA LEU A 26 -16.76 -22.84 6.87
C LEU A 26 -16.58 -21.43 7.44
N ARG A 27 -17.25 -21.12 8.55
CA ARG A 27 -17.11 -19.83 9.24
C ARG A 27 -15.71 -19.64 9.80
N GLN A 28 -15.13 -20.69 10.37
CA GLN A 28 -13.76 -20.62 10.90
C GLN A 28 -12.76 -20.29 9.79
N ARG A 29 -12.81 -21.04 8.69
CA ARG A 29 -11.96 -20.79 7.52
C ARG A 29 -12.20 -19.40 6.92
N ALA A 30 -13.44 -18.92 6.89
CA ALA A 30 -13.76 -17.59 6.41
C ALA A 30 -13.13 -16.50 7.29
N ARG A 31 -13.22 -16.62 8.62
CA ARG A 31 -12.57 -15.71 9.57
C ARG A 31 -11.05 -15.73 9.44
N ASP A 32 -10.45 -16.92 9.33
CA ASP A 32 -9.00 -17.07 9.19
C ASP A 32 -8.49 -16.42 7.90
N ALA A 33 -9.24 -16.58 6.80
CA ALA A 33 -8.94 -15.93 5.53
C ALA A 33 -9.05 -14.39 5.61
N LEU A 34 -10.05 -13.86 6.33
CA LEU A 34 -10.16 -12.41 6.56
C LEU A 34 -9.03 -11.87 7.42
N LEU A 35 -8.71 -12.55 8.52
CA LEU A 35 -7.58 -12.17 9.37
C LEU A 35 -6.27 -12.14 8.58
N THR A 36 -6.04 -13.17 7.75
CA THR A 36 -4.87 -13.23 6.87
C THR A 36 -4.85 -12.06 5.89
N GLN A 37 -5.98 -11.73 5.27
CA GLN A 37 -6.07 -10.57 4.37
C GLN A 37 -5.80 -9.25 5.08
N MET A 38 -6.29 -9.08 6.32
CA MET A 38 -6.03 -7.90 7.13
C MET A 38 -4.53 -7.77 7.45
N ILE A 39 -3.89 -8.86 7.89
CA ILE A 39 -2.45 -8.88 8.16
C ILE A 39 -1.65 -8.52 6.91
N VAL A 40 -1.94 -9.16 5.78
CA VAL A 40 -1.25 -8.85 4.50
C VAL A 40 -1.46 -7.40 4.08
N SER A 41 -2.63 -6.83 4.35
CA SER A 41 -2.89 -5.42 4.06
C SER A 41 -2.11 -4.49 4.99
N GLU A 42 -1.99 -4.82 6.27
CA GLU A 42 -1.22 -4.05 7.25
C GLU A 42 0.27 -4.14 6.94
N GLU A 43 0.80 -5.33 6.67
CA GLU A 43 2.19 -5.55 6.24
C GLU A 43 2.50 -4.77 4.97
N LYS A 44 1.63 -4.78 3.96
CA LYS A 44 1.83 -3.96 2.76
C LYS A 44 1.82 -2.46 3.03
N LEU A 45 1.01 -1.98 3.98
CA LEU A 45 0.99 -0.57 4.36
C LEU A 45 2.26 -0.18 5.12
N GLU A 46 2.80 -1.07 5.96
CA GLU A 46 4.08 -0.85 6.65
C GLU A 46 5.27 -0.96 5.68
N GLU A 47 5.30 -1.98 4.83
CA GLU A 47 6.34 -2.21 3.84
C GLU A 47 6.39 -1.11 2.80
N ASN A 48 5.26 -0.55 2.37
CA ASN A 48 5.18 0.51 1.36
C ASN A 48 4.91 1.89 1.98
N ARG A 49 5.34 2.11 3.22
CA ARG A 49 5.23 3.42 3.84
C ARG A 49 6.36 4.33 3.34
N PRO A 50 6.06 5.53 2.84
CA PRO A 50 7.11 6.50 2.53
C PRO A 50 7.86 6.89 3.82
N ALA A 51 9.17 6.95 3.73
CA ALA A 51 10.05 7.40 4.80
C ALA A 51 9.91 8.91 5.03
N GLU A 52 10.33 9.35 6.22
CA GLU A 52 10.20 10.75 6.64
C GLU A 52 11.01 11.71 5.77
N ASP A 53 12.15 11.26 5.25
CA ASP A 53 13.02 12.05 4.37
C ASP A 53 12.38 12.32 3.00
N LEU A 54 11.64 11.35 2.45
CA LEU A 54 10.84 11.51 1.24
C LEU A 54 9.69 12.49 1.49
N LEU A 55 8.98 12.33 2.62
CA LEU A 55 7.88 13.22 3.03
C LEU A 55 8.33 14.66 3.30
N ALA A 56 9.57 14.83 3.78
CA ALA A 56 10.14 16.13 4.10
C ALA A 56 10.60 16.92 2.86
N LEU A 57 10.58 16.33 1.66
CA LEU A 57 10.98 17.01 0.44
C LEU A 57 10.07 18.20 0.13
N LYS A 58 10.69 19.31 -0.28
CA LYS A 58 9.95 20.50 -0.64
C LYS A 58 9.09 20.24 -1.87
N GLY A 59 7.79 20.47 -1.75
CA GLY A 59 6.82 20.21 -2.82
C GLY A 59 6.26 18.80 -2.81
N MET A 60 6.74 17.91 -1.92
CA MET A 60 6.12 16.61 -1.70
C MET A 60 4.79 16.77 -0.97
N THR A 61 3.82 15.94 -1.35
CA THR A 61 2.56 15.78 -0.62
C THR A 61 2.43 14.34 -0.16
N GLU A 62 1.66 14.10 0.91
CA GLU A 62 1.42 12.73 1.39
C GLU A 62 0.84 11.84 0.28
N SER A 63 -0.13 12.33 -0.50
CA SER A 63 -0.72 11.58 -1.63
C SER A 63 0.34 11.09 -2.62
N ILE A 64 1.27 11.98 -3.02
CA ILE A 64 2.34 11.63 -3.98
C ILE A 64 3.33 10.66 -3.34
N ALA A 65 3.76 10.91 -2.09
CA ALA A 65 4.72 10.06 -1.40
C ALA A 65 4.21 8.62 -1.23
N PHE A 66 2.94 8.43 -0.90
CA PHE A 66 2.35 7.09 -0.79
C PHE A 66 2.26 6.39 -2.15
N ARG A 67 1.92 7.10 -3.23
CA ARG A 67 1.91 6.51 -4.58
C ARG A 67 3.31 6.12 -5.06
N LEU A 68 4.33 6.92 -4.72
CA LEU A 68 5.73 6.59 -5.00
C LEU A 68 6.14 5.34 -4.20
N ALA A 69 5.76 5.25 -2.94
CA ALA A 69 6.07 4.12 -2.09
C ALA A 69 5.38 2.81 -2.56
N GLU A 70 4.16 2.90 -3.13
CA GLU A 70 3.50 1.78 -3.81
C GLU A 70 4.28 1.25 -5.03
N GLN A 71 5.15 2.08 -5.63
CA GLN A 71 6.05 1.70 -6.71
C GLN A 71 7.44 1.28 -6.21
N GLY A 72 7.64 1.20 -4.89
CA GLY A 72 8.93 0.85 -4.27
C GLY A 72 9.88 2.04 -4.05
N ILE A 73 9.43 3.27 -4.29
CA ILE A 73 10.21 4.49 -4.06
C ILE A 73 9.83 5.04 -2.68
N GLN A 74 10.56 4.63 -1.65
CA GLN A 74 10.15 4.87 -0.25
C GLN A 74 10.97 5.97 0.41
N THR A 75 12.22 6.15 0.00
CA THR A 75 13.16 7.10 0.58
C THR A 75 13.47 8.24 -0.38
N ARG A 76 14.09 9.30 0.16
CA ARG A 76 14.61 10.38 -0.68
C ARG A 76 15.63 9.85 -1.70
N ASP A 77 16.45 8.89 -1.30
CA ASP A 77 17.52 8.35 -2.14
C ASP A 77 16.94 7.53 -3.29
N ASP A 78 15.91 6.72 -3.05
CA ASP A 78 15.19 6.00 -4.10
C ASP A 78 14.67 6.97 -5.16
N LEU A 79 14.05 8.08 -4.73
CA LEU A 79 13.54 9.10 -5.66
C LEU A 79 14.67 9.83 -6.40
N ALA A 80 15.83 10.03 -5.77
CA ALA A 80 16.99 10.66 -6.39
C ALA A 80 17.58 9.79 -7.52
N GLU A 81 17.41 8.47 -7.46
CA GLU A 81 17.86 7.54 -8.51
C GLU A 81 16.91 7.49 -9.72
N CYS A 82 15.63 7.85 -9.56
CA CYS A 82 14.63 7.78 -10.62
C CYS A 82 14.81 8.79 -11.77
N ALA A 83 14.32 8.42 -12.94
CA ALA A 83 14.02 9.30 -14.07
C ALA A 83 12.55 9.77 -14.06
N VAL A 84 12.26 10.86 -14.79
CA VAL A 84 10.89 11.39 -14.93
C VAL A 84 9.95 10.35 -15.56
N ASP A 85 10.43 9.61 -16.56
CA ASP A 85 9.67 8.58 -17.27
C ASP A 85 9.20 7.45 -16.34
N GLU A 86 9.95 7.17 -15.27
CA GLU A 86 9.59 6.15 -14.26
C GLU A 86 8.42 6.61 -13.37
N LEU A 87 8.18 7.92 -13.30
CA LEU A 87 7.13 8.52 -12.47
C LEU A 87 5.84 8.84 -13.26
N GLU A 88 5.80 8.59 -14.57
CA GLU A 88 4.64 8.92 -15.42
C GLU A 88 3.35 8.18 -15.02
N GLU A 89 3.47 7.03 -14.37
CA GLU A 89 2.33 6.24 -13.90
C GLU A 89 1.69 6.80 -12.61
N VAL A 90 2.39 7.70 -11.91
CA VAL A 90 1.90 8.33 -10.69
C VAL A 90 0.85 9.38 -11.04
N LYS A 91 -0.42 9.02 -10.83
CA LYS A 91 -1.53 9.97 -11.02
C LYS A 91 -1.33 11.20 -10.12
N GLU A 92 -1.68 12.37 -10.65
CA GLU A 92 -1.51 13.68 -9.99
C GLU A 92 -0.07 14.18 -9.92
N LEU A 93 0.87 13.48 -10.56
CA LEU A 93 2.24 13.94 -10.75
C LEU A 93 2.47 14.26 -12.23
N ASP A 94 2.56 15.54 -12.57
CA ASP A 94 2.95 15.96 -13.91
C ASP A 94 4.48 15.88 -14.11
N PRO A 95 4.98 15.82 -15.37
CA PRO A 95 6.40 15.67 -15.63
C PRO A 95 7.29 16.81 -15.08
N GLU A 96 6.75 18.02 -14.95
CA GLU A 96 7.50 19.17 -14.43
C GLU A 96 7.69 19.05 -12.90
N THR A 97 6.63 18.66 -12.20
CA THR A 97 6.65 18.39 -10.76
C THR A 97 7.50 17.17 -10.45
N ALA A 98 7.41 16.09 -11.24
CA ALA A 98 8.27 14.92 -11.14
C ALA A 98 9.75 15.31 -11.25
N ALA A 99 10.11 16.09 -12.28
CA ALA A 99 11.48 16.57 -12.47
C ALA A 99 11.94 17.44 -11.29
N SER A 100 11.08 18.32 -10.77
CA SER A 100 11.40 19.15 -9.61
C SER A 100 11.64 18.32 -8.35
N LEU A 101 10.81 17.31 -8.09
CA LEU A 101 10.95 16.45 -6.91
C LEU A 101 12.21 15.58 -6.99
N ILE A 102 12.54 15.03 -8.16
CA ILE A 102 13.79 14.29 -8.38
C ILE A 102 15.00 15.20 -8.17
N MET A 103 14.97 16.44 -8.67
CA MET A 103 16.07 17.40 -8.46
C MET A 103 16.21 17.80 -7.00
N GLU A 104 15.10 18.05 -6.29
CA GLU A 104 15.11 18.34 -4.86
C GLU A 104 15.65 17.15 -4.07
N ALA A 105 15.26 15.93 -4.43
CA ALA A 105 15.80 14.71 -3.87
C ALA A 105 17.31 14.63 -4.08
N ARG A 106 17.82 14.92 -5.28
CA ARG A 106 19.28 14.92 -5.60
C ARG A 106 20.06 16.06 -4.95
N ALA A 107 19.41 17.13 -4.48
CA ALA A 107 20.09 18.31 -3.96
C ALA A 107 21.06 17.97 -2.80
N HIS A 108 20.74 16.94 -2.01
CA HIS A 108 21.60 16.50 -0.91
C HIS A 108 22.90 15.84 -1.36
N TRP A 109 22.96 15.20 -2.53
CA TRP A 109 24.21 14.66 -3.10
C TRP A 109 25.20 15.76 -3.45
N PHE A 110 24.67 16.93 -3.85
CA PHE A 110 25.49 18.11 -4.17
C PHE A 110 25.79 18.98 -2.94
N ALA A 111 25.13 18.75 -1.80
CA ALA A 111 25.35 19.49 -0.57
C ALA A 111 26.64 19.06 0.16
N GLU A 112 27.19 17.88 -0.14
CA GLU A 112 28.46 17.41 0.45
C GLU A 112 29.72 17.87 -0.31
N GLU A 113 29.59 18.53 -1.47
CA GLU A 113 30.72 19.07 -2.25
C GLU A 113 30.99 20.58 -1.98
N GLY A 114 30.34 21.18 -0.98
CA GLY A 114 30.39 22.61 -0.64
C GLY A 114 31.28 23.00 0.53
#